data_AF-A0A2G5CSW4-F1
#
_entry.id   AF-A0A2G5CSW4-F1
#
_cell.length_a   1.000
_cell.length_b   1.000
_cell.length_c   1.000
_cell.angle_alpha   90.00
_cell.angle_beta   90.00
_cell.angle_gamma   90.00
#
_symmetry.space_group_name_H-M   'P 1'
#
loop_
_entity.id
_entity.type
_entity.pdbx_description
1 polymer ?
#
loop_
_entity_poly.entity_id
_entity_poly.type
_entity_poly.pdbx_seq_one_letter_code
_entity_poly.pdbx_strand_id
1 'polypeptide(L)'
;MSNRKRFSNQLSTEHSLVTVEDQMKIQFRIMKTIPLEVKKCDTVRKVRSEFSEIEGVSKVNLKKLFFEGNCLEDEKKLIDYGIQNGSTINMFLDSGVRVQIHVKMSQIGKTVTLDVDIRDTVHTVKGKIQNKEGLTTSQLDLLYLGEHLDNRQFLATYKIEDGATLYAFYRVGDAMQINVSLEQGNRTINLKVKSWYSIENVKNIIESMEGIPTKKQKLYLTGVKLENDMTLADSKILQGQTLDLICGMHIFVKMLTGKIYTLEVDSYDSVDDVKEMMEEKEGIPTEQQRLIYRGRQIESGRFLADYQVEEDSVLHLVLCLCGC
;
A
#
# COMPACT_ATOMS: atom_id res chain seq x y z
N MET A 1 -89.69 -27.74 -36.34
CA MET A 1 -89.24 -26.41 -36.82
C MET A 1 -89.00 -25.54 -35.60
N SER A 2 -87.92 -25.73 -34.85
CA SER A 2 -86.52 -25.36 -35.06
C SER A 2 -86.24 -23.85 -34.94
N ASN A 3 -85.47 -23.54 -33.89
CA ASN A 3 -84.73 -22.31 -33.57
C ASN A 3 -85.51 -21.04 -33.20
N ARG A 4 -85.07 -20.20 -32.25
CA ARG A 4 -84.11 -20.25 -31.12
C ARG A 4 -84.28 -18.88 -30.44
N LYS A 5 -84.22 -18.84 -29.11
CA LYS A 5 -84.29 -17.63 -28.26
C LYS A 5 -83.41 -16.47 -28.78
N ARG A 6 -83.98 -15.26 -28.89
CA ARG A 6 -83.25 -13.98 -28.93
C ARG A 6 -84.06 -12.89 -28.21
N PHE A 7 -83.53 -12.43 -27.09
CA PHE A 7 -83.78 -11.13 -26.43
C PHE A 7 -82.42 -10.80 -25.76
N SER A 8 -81.57 -9.89 -26.25
CA SER A 8 -81.58 -8.40 -26.12
C SER A 8 -81.79 -7.96 -24.67
N ASN A 9 -81.00 -7.11 -24.01
CA ASN A 9 -79.89 -6.24 -24.36
C ASN A 9 -79.20 -5.83 -23.05
N GLN A 10 -77.87 -5.86 -23.01
CA GLN A 10 -77.02 -4.85 -22.36
C GLN A 10 -75.56 -5.18 -22.75
N LEU A 11 -75.13 -4.61 -23.87
CA LEU A 11 -73.74 -4.53 -24.30
C LEU A 11 -73.51 -3.06 -24.62
N SER A 12 -73.08 -2.32 -23.60
CA SER A 12 -72.55 -0.98 -23.76
C SER A 12 -71.12 -1.12 -24.29
N THR A 13 -70.90 -0.53 -25.45
CA THR A 13 -69.61 -0.22 -26.06
C THR A 13 -68.56 0.23 -25.07
N GLU A 14 -67.43 -0.48 -25.01
CA GLU A 14 -66.13 0.16 -24.81
C GLU A 14 -65.14 -0.38 -25.83
N HIS A 15 -64.76 0.51 -26.74
CA HIS A 15 -63.61 0.35 -27.61
C HIS A 15 -62.35 0.24 -26.74
N SER A 16 -61.84 -0.98 -26.56
CA SER A 16 -60.47 -1.18 -26.08
C SER A 16 -59.52 -0.94 -27.26
N LEU A 17 -59.13 0.32 -27.45
CA LEU A 17 -57.97 0.70 -28.24
C LEU A 17 -56.76 -0.08 -27.69
N VAL A 18 -56.31 -1.07 -28.44
CA VAL A 18 -55.00 -1.70 -28.23
C VAL A 18 -53.96 -0.63 -28.55
N THR A 19 -53.49 0.06 -27.52
CA THR A 19 -52.34 0.97 -27.62
C THR A 19 -51.14 0.13 -28.03
N VAL A 20 -50.65 0.38 -29.24
CA VAL A 20 -49.35 -0.10 -29.72
C VAL A 20 -48.32 0.26 -28.65
N GLU A 21 -47.76 -0.74 -28.00
CA GLU A 21 -46.86 -0.56 -26.88
C GLU A 21 -45.67 0.30 -27.30
N ASP A 22 -45.39 1.37 -26.54
CA ASP A 22 -44.30 2.33 -26.74
C ASP A 22 -42.94 1.70 -26.33
N GLN A 23 -42.61 0.59 -27.01
CA GLN A 23 -41.38 -0.16 -26.85
C GLN A 23 -40.24 0.53 -27.61
N MET A 24 -39.05 0.48 -27.02
CA MET A 24 -37.81 0.99 -27.60
C MET A 24 -36.70 -0.05 -27.46
N LYS A 25 -35.79 -0.06 -28.43
CA LYS A 25 -34.58 -0.88 -28.42
C LYS A 25 -33.45 -0.09 -27.80
N ILE A 26 -32.84 -0.60 -26.75
CA ILE A 26 -31.61 -0.04 -26.17
C ILE A 26 -30.48 -1.05 -26.31
N GLN A 27 -29.24 -0.59 -26.20
CA GLN A 27 -28.05 -1.41 -26.34
C GLN A 27 -27.27 -1.45 -25.02
N PHE A 28 -26.93 -2.64 -24.53
CA PHE A 28 -26.06 -2.80 -23.37
C PHE A 28 -24.63 -3.06 -23.80
N ARG A 29 -23.67 -2.31 -23.26
CA ARG A 29 -22.23 -2.52 -23.52
C ARG A 29 -21.52 -3.04 -22.27
N ILE A 30 -21.07 -4.30 -22.32
CA ILE A 30 -20.40 -5.01 -21.20
C ILE A 30 -19.17 -5.79 -21.70
N MET A 31 -18.51 -5.32 -22.76
CA MET A 31 -17.53 -5.99 -23.66
C MET A 31 -18.12 -6.44 -25.01
N LYS A 32 -19.41 -6.83 -25.03
CA LYS A 32 -20.21 -6.99 -26.25
C LYS A 32 -21.42 -6.06 -26.20
N THR A 33 -22.00 -5.74 -27.36
CA THR A 33 -23.22 -4.92 -27.45
C THR A 33 -24.43 -5.83 -27.61
N ILE A 34 -25.36 -5.79 -26.66
CA ILE A 34 -26.57 -6.63 -26.67
C ILE A 34 -27.79 -5.72 -26.85
N PRO A 35 -28.65 -5.95 -27.86
CA PRO A 35 -29.91 -5.24 -27.99
C PRO A 35 -30.94 -5.78 -26.97
N LEU A 36 -31.67 -4.88 -26.32
CA LEU A 36 -32.77 -5.19 -25.40
C LEU A 36 -34.00 -4.35 -25.77
N GLU A 37 -35.17 -4.97 -25.84
CA GLU A 37 -36.45 -4.28 -26.02
C GLU A 37 -37.06 -3.96 -24.65
N VAL A 38 -37.26 -2.67 -24.37
CA VAL A 38 -37.77 -2.14 -23.10
C VAL A 38 -38.79 -1.03 -23.36
N LYS A 39 -39.61 -0.66 -22.37
CA LYS A 39 -40.52 0.49 -22.47
C LYS A 39 -39.85 1.75 -21.90
N LYS A 40 -40.17 2.93 -22.43
CA LYS A 40 -39.65 4.22 -21.90
C LYS A 40 -39.99 4.45 -20.42
N CYS A 41 -41.14 3.91 -20.00
CA CYS A 41 -41.63 4.02 -18.62
C CYS A 41 -41.08 2.93 -17.68
N ASP A 42 -40.25 2.00 -18.18
CA ASP A 42 -39.65 0.97 -17.34
C ASP A 42 -38.62 1.58 -16.40
N THR A 43 -38.57 1.05 -15.18
CA THR A 43 -37.57 1.42 -14.19
C THR A 43 -36.24 0.75 -14.49
N VAL A 44 -35.15 1.40 -14.09
CA VAL A 44 -33.79 0.87 -14.20
C VAL A 44 -33.68 -0.51 -13.53
N ARG A 45 -34.37 -0.73 -12.40
CA ARG A 45 -34.46 -2.05 -11.74
C ARG A 45 -35.11 -3.14 -12.60
N LYS A 46 -36.18 -2.82 -13.32
CA LYS A 46 -36.88 -3.78 -14.19
C LYS A 46 -35.99 -4.17 -15.36
N VAL A 47 -35.40 -3.18 -16.02
CA VAL A 47 -34.46 -3.36 -17.13
C VAL A 47 -33.26 -4.21 -16.72
N ARG A 48 -32.72 -3.96 -15.52
CA ARG A 48 -31.64 -4.77 -14.93
C ARG A 48 -32.05 -6.23 -14.69
N SER A 49 -33.30 -6.46 -14.31
CA SER A 49 -33.84 -7.81 -14.06
C SER A 49 -34.03 -8.59 -15.37
N GLU A 50 -34.61 -7.96 -16.39
CA GLU A 50 -34.79 -8.56 -17.72
C GLU A 50 -33.43 -8.87 -18.39
N PHE A 51 -32.46 -7.97 -18.24
CA PHE A 51 -31.10 -8.22 -18.69
C PHE A 51 -30.47 -9.45 -18.00
N SER A 52 -30.67 -9.59 -16.68
CA SER A 52 -30.13 -10.73 -15.90
C SER A 52 -30.65 -12.08 -16.42
N GLU A 53 -31.91 -12.11 -16.84
CA GLU A 53 -32.60 -13.30 -17.34
C GLU A 53 -32.10 -13.73 -18.73
N ILE A 54 -31.71 -12.77 -19.58
CA ILE A 54 -31.20 -13.04 -20.93
C ILE A 54 -29.77 -13.60 -20.93
N GLU A 55 -28.89 -13.07 -20.07
CA GLU A 55 -27.49 -13.56 -20.00
C GLU A 55 -27.30 -14.70 -18.98
N GLY A 56 -28.35 -15.14 -18.28
CA GLY A 56 -28.25 -16.19 -17.25
C GLY A 56 -27.39 -15.77 -16.03
N VAL A 57 -27.21 -14.46 -15.83
CA VAL A 57 -26.40 -13.91 -14.73
C VAL A 57 -27.27 -13.86 -13.48
N SER A 58 -26.88 -14.64 -12.45
CA SER A 58 -27.55 -14.63 -11.15
C SER A 58 -27.76 -13.20 -10.63
N LYS A 59 -28.96 -12.89 -10.11
CA LYS A 59 -29.49 -11.57 -9.70
C LYS A 59 -28.66 -10.77 -8.68
N VAL A 60 -27.42 -11.18 -8.37
CA VAL A 60 -26.59 -10.65 -7.28
C VAL A 60 -25.42 -9.76 -7.77
N ASN A 61 -25.15 -9.71 -9.08
CA ASN A 61 -23.86 -9.19 -9.61
C ASN A 61 -23.95 -7.93 -10.50
N LEU A 62 -25.09 -7.24 -10.49
CA LEU A 62 -25.32 -6.03 -11.28
C LEU A 62 -25.34 -4.79 -10.38
N LYS A 63 -24.18 -4.14 -10.18
CA LYS A 63 -24.12 -3.00 -9.26
C LYS A 63 -24.56 -1.68 -9.87
N LYS A 64 -24.10 -1.31 -11.08
CA LYS A 64 -24.36 0.04 -11.61
C LYS A 64 -24.52 0.08 -13.12
N LEU A 65 -25.62 0.67 -13.56
CA LEU A 65 -25.90 1.03 -14.95
C LEU A 65 -25.51 2.50 -15.15
N PHE A 66 -24.94 2.82 -16.31
CA PHE A 66 -24.52 4.19 -16.64
C PHE A 66 -25.03 4.60 -18.03
N PHE A 67 -25.50 5.84 -18.14
CA PHE A 67 -25.87 6.47 -19.40
C PHE A 67 -25.29 7.89 -19.42
N GLU A 68 -24.54 8.22 -20.48
CA GLU A 68 -23.88 9.53 -20.65
C GLU A 68 -23.05 10.00 -19.43
N GLY A 69 -22.42 9.06 -18.73
CA GLY A 69 -21.60 9.34 -17.54
C GLY A 69 -22.39 9.43 -16.22
N ASN A 70 -23.72 9.41 -16.28
CA ASN A 70 -24.57 9.39 -15.09
C ASN A 70 -24.83 7.97 -14.60
N CYS A 71 -24.72 7.74 -13.28
CA CYS A 71 -25.15 6.49 -12.66
C CYS A 71 -26.67 6.45 -12.62
N LEU A 72 -27.26 5.39 -13.19
CA LEU A 72 -28.69 5.18 -13.19
C LEU A 72 -29.13 4.59 -11.84
N GLU A 73 -30.14 5.20 -11.24
CA GLU A 73 -30.74 4.77 -9.97
C GLU A 73 -31.91 3.83 -10.24
N ASP A 74 -32.00 2.77 -9.46
CA ASP A 74 -32.94 1.65 -9.67
C ASP A 74 -34.42 2.05 -9.73
N GLU A 75 -34.79 3.10 -9.01
CA GLU A 75 -36.19 3.54 -8.84
C GLU A 75 -36.64 4.54 -9.93
N LYS A 76 -35.70 5.13 -10.66
CA LYS A 76 -36.00 6.10 -11.73
C LYS A 76 -36.33 5.38 -13.04
N LYS A 77 -37.10 6.05 -13.89
CA LYS A 77 -37.50 5.52 -15.21
C LYS A 77 -36.45 5.87 -16.25
N LEU A 78 -36.36 5.09 -17.32
CA LEU A 78 -35.43 5.36 -18.42
C LEU A 78 -35.65 6.75 -19.06
N ILE A 79 -36.91 7.18 -19.16
CA ILE A 79 -37.26 8.50 -19.68
C ILE A 79 -36.71 9.65 -18.82
N ASP A 80 -36.54 9.46 -17.51
CA ASP A 80 -36.04 10.50 -16.60
C ASP A 80 -34.55 10.82 -16.87
N TYR A 81 -33.85 9.90 -17.54
CA TYR A 81 -32.46 10.05 -17.97
C TYR A 81 -32.32 10.43 -19.46
N GLY A 82 -33.43 10.69 -20.16
CA GLY A 82 -33.41 11.02 -21.58
C GLY A 82 -33.01 9.85 -22.49
N ILE A 83 -33.14 8.61 -22.02
CA ILE A 83 -32.80 7.41 -22.79
C ILE A 83 -33.85 7.18 -23.89
N GLN A 84 -33.40 7.00 -25.13
CA GLN A 84 -34.24 6.89 -26.32
C GLN A 84 -33.99 5.57 -27.06
N ASN A 85 -34.79 5.33 -28.09
CA ASN A 85 -34.58 4.21 -29.01
C ASN A 85 -33.21 4.33 -29.69
N GLY A 86 -32.41 3.26 -29.61
CA GLY A 86 -31.03 3.19 -30.08
C GLY A 86 -29.98 3.59 -29.03
N SER A 87 -30.38 4.11 -27.86
CA SER A 87 -29.43 4.52 -26.81
C SER A 87 -28.59 3.35 -26.29
N THR A 88 -27.32 3.62 -26.00
CA THR A 88 -26.39 2.64 -25.41
C THR A 88 -26.22 2.90 -23.91
N ILE A 89 -26.59 1.93 -23.09
CA ILE A 89 -26.36 1.91 -21.64
C ILE A 89 -25.09 1.10 -21.39
N ASN A 90 -24.13 1.71 -20.69
CA ASN A 90 -22.93 1.02 -20.24
C ASN A 90 -23.24 0.30 -18.94
N MET A 91 -22.89 -0.97 -18.87
CA MET A 91 -23.14 -1.77 -17.68
C MET A 91 -21.85 -2.42 -17.20
N PHE A 92 -21.60 -2.29 -15.90
CA PHE A 92 -20.49 -2.94 -15.23
C PHE A 92 -21.03 -4.15 -14.45
N LEU A 93 -20.66 -5.34 -14.91
CA LEU A 93 -20.85 -6.60 -14.17
C LEU A 93 -19.76 -6.72 -13.10
N ASP A 94 -20.15 -6.91 -11.84
CA ASP A 94 -19.26 -7.41 -10.79
C ASP A 94 -19.26 -8.94 -10.95
N SER A 95 -18.30 -9.54 -11.67
CA SER A 95 -18.39 -10.97 -11.98
C SER A 95 -18.27 -11.88 -10.76
N GLY A 96 -17.95 -11.36 -9.57
CA GLY A 96 -17.94 -12.15 -8.33
C GLY A 96 -16.90 -13.28 -8.28
N VAL A 97 -16.13 -13.51 -9.35
CA VAL A 97 -14.98 -14.42 -9.35
C VAL A 97 -13.79 -13.65 -8.80
N ARG A 98 -13.81 -13.49 -7.47
CA ARG A 98 -12.62 -13.08 -6.72
C ARG A 98 -11.70 -14.28 -6.65
N VAL A 99 -10.49 -14.11 -7.16
CA VAL A 99 -9.42 -15.08 -7.01
C VAL A 99 -8.41 -14.52 -6.03
N GLN A 100 -7.92 -15.39 -5.17
CA GLN A 100 -6.83 -15.10 -4.27
C GLN A 100 -5.52 -15.42 -4.98
N ILE A 101 -4.71 -14.40 -5.24
CA ILE A 101 -3.40 -14.57 -5.86
C ILE A 101 -2.28 -14.33 -4.84
N HIS A 102 -1.15 -14.99 -5.06
CA HIS A 102 0.07 -14.82 -4.29
C HIS A 102 1.08 -14.07 -5.14
N VAL A 103 1.56 -12.93 -4.68
CA VAL A 103 2.59 -12.15 -5.38
C VAL A 103 3.91 -12.32 -4.65
N LYS A 104 4.83 -13.08 -5.25
CA LYS A 104 6.16 -13.34 -4.71
C LYS A 104 7.17 -12.32 -5.22
N MET A 105 7.66 -11.49 -4.32
CA MET A 105 8.72 -10.50 -4.56
C MET A 105 10.08 -11.17 -4.31
N SER A 106 10.59 -11.89 -5.30
CA SER A 106 11.78 -12.74 -5.14
C SER A 106 13.04 -11.98 -4.71
N GLN A 107 13.11 -10.68 -5.01
CA GLN A 107 14.25 -9.82 -4.64
C GLN A 107 14.25 -9.42 -3.15
N ILE A 108 13.10 -9.45 -2.47
CA ILE A 108 12.94 -9.06 -1.06
C ILE A 108 12.56 -10.27 -0.20
N GLY A 109 12.33 -11.44 -0.81
CA GLY A 109 11.90 -12.66 -0.09
C GLY A 109 10.47 -12.59 0.46
N LYS A 110 9.68 -11.59 0.06
CA LYS A 110 8.33 -11.33 0.57
C LYS A 110 7.26 -11.93 -0.34
N THR A 111 6.19 -12.47 0.24
CA THR A 111 5.02 -12.95 -0.50
C THR A 111 3.77 -12.25 0.03
N VAL A 112 2.99 -11.66 -0.88
CA VAL A 112 1.79 -10.89 -0.56
C VAL A 112 0.58 -11.59 -1.14
N THR A 113 -0.40 -11.90 -0.31
CA THR A 113 -1.68 -12.48 -0.76
C THR A 113 -2.68 -11.37 -1.09
N LEU A 114 -3.34 -11.42 -2.24
CA LEU A 114 -4.28 -10.40 -2.70
C LEU A 114 -5.58 -11.03 -3.20
N ASP A 115 -6.69 -10.43 -2.79
CA ASP A 115 -8.00 -10.72 -3.38
C ASP A 115 -8.22 -9.79 -4.57
N VAL A 116 -8.19 -10.37 -5.77
CA VAL A 116 -8.31 -9.65 -7.04
C VAL A 116 -9.49 -10.15 -7.84
N ASP A 117 -10.08 -9.26 -8.64
CA ASP A 117 -11.07 -9.66 -9.64
C ASP A 117 -10.31 -10.10 -10.90
N ILE A 118 -10.75 -11.17 -11.56
CA ILE A 118 -10.11 -11.61 -12.79
C ILE A 118 -10.22 -10.57 -13.93
N ARG A 119 -11.15 -9.63 -13.83
CA ARG A 119 -11.29 -8.46 -14.71
C ARG A 119 -10.54 -7.23 -14.21
N ASP A 120 -9.77 -7.34 -13.12
CA ASP A 120 -8.78 -6.32 -12.79
C ASP A 120 -7.75 -6.25 -13.90
N THR A 121 -7.31 -5.03 -14.21
CA THR A 121 -6.14 -4.83 -15.05
C THR A 121 -4.88 -5.08 -14.23
N VAL A 122 -3.80 -5.46 -14.88
CA VAL A 122 -2.50 -5.59 -14.21
C VAL A 122 -2.10 -4.28 -13.51
N HIS A 123 -2.47 -3.11 -14.07
CA HIS A 123 -2.30 -1.82 -13.41
C HIS A 123 -3.09 -1.68 -12.10
N THR A 124 -4.36 -2.09 -12.06
CA THR A 124 -5.17 -2.01 -10.84
C THR A 124 -4.69 -3.01 -9.77
N VAL A 125 -4.20 -4.18 -10.18
CA VAL A 125 -3.53 -5.13 -9.27
C VAL A 125 -2.27 -4.53 -8.67
N LYS A 126 -1.44 -3.86 -9.48
CA LYS A 126 -0.29 -3.08 -8.99
C LYS A 126 -0.72 -2.01 -8.00
N GLY A 127 -1.81 -1.29 -8.25
CA GLY A 127 -2.39 -0.35 -7.27
C GLY A 127 -2.80 -1.03 -5.95
N LYS A 128 -3.36 -2.25 -6.01
CA LYS A 128 -3.70 -3.03 -4.81
C LYS A 128 -2.46 -3.49 -4.02
N ILE A 129 -1.40 -3.90 -4.72
CA ILE A 129 -0.09 -4.18 -4.10
C ILE A 129 0.42 -2.92 -3.38
N GLN A 130 0.37 -1.76 -4.05
CA GLN A 130 0.80 -0.47 -3.47
C GLN A 130 0.00 -0.11 -2.21
N ASN A 131 -1.32 -0.24 -2.24
CA ASN A 131 -2.15 0.12 -1.10
C ASN A 131 -1.95 -0.81 0.09
N LYS A 132 -1.65 -2.09 -0.16
CA LYS A 132 -1.44 -3.08 0.90
C LYS A 132 -0.05 -2.99 1.53
N GLU A 133 0.96 -2.69 0.71
CA GLU A 133 2.38 -2.74 1.13
C GLU A 133 3.05 -1.37 1.23
N GLY A 134 2.41 -0.28 0.80
CA GLY A 134 3.00 1.06 0.75
C GLY A 134 4.05 1.25 -0.35
N LEU A 135 4.21 0.30 -1.26
CA LEU A 135 5.25 0.30 -2.31
C LEU A 135 4.83 1.14 -3.53
N THR A 136 5.75 1.88 -4.15
CA THR A 136 5.49 2.53 -5.45
C THR A 136 5.45 1.50 -6.58
N THR A 137 4.26 1.11 -7.02
CA THR A 137 4.08 0.02 -8.00
C THR A 137 4.16 0.45 -9.46
N SER A 138 4.46 1.73 -9.71
CA SER A 138 4.82 2.24 -11.04
C SER A 138 6.07 1.56 -11.63
N GLN A 139 6.92 0.98 -10.76
CA GLN A 139 8.22 0.40 -11.10
C GLN A 139 8.24 -1.14 -11.01
N LEU A 140 7.14 -1.72 -10.56
CA LEU A 140 6.96 -3.16 -10.41
C LEU A 140 6.52 -3.74 -11.75
N ASP A 141 7.14 -4.83 -12.19
CA ASP A 141 6.63 -5.69 -13.23
C ASP A 141 6.19 -7.03 -12.63
N LEU A 142 5.15 -7.61 -13.22
CA LEU A 142 4.57 -8.88 -12.78
C LEU A 142 4.81 -9.91 -13.88
N LEU A 143 5.20 -11.11 -13.46
CA LEU A 143 5.34 -12.29 -14.30
C LEU A 143 4.35 -13.35 -13.84
N TYR A 144 3.77 -14.07 -14.78
CA TYR A 144 2.98 -15.27 -14.52
C TYR A 144 3.36 -16.35 -15.52
N LEU A 145 3.70 -17.55 -15.05
CA LEU A 145 4.15 -18.67 -15.91
C LEU A 145 5.29 -18.33 -16.89
N GLY A 146 6.14 -17.36 -16.54
CA GLY A 146 7.23 -16.89 -17.40
C GLY A 146 6.87 -15.77 -18.37
N GLU A 147 5.59 -15.37 -18.45
CA GLU A 147 5.13 -14.27 -19.29
C GLU A 147 5.04 -12.95 -18.52
N HIS A 148 5.48 -11.86 -19.17
CA HIS A 148 5.36 -10.51 -18.62
C HIS A 148 3.92 -10.01 -18.74
N LEU A 149 3.38 -9.52 -17.62
CA LEU A 149 2.02 -9.01 -17.56
C LEU A 149 1.96 -7.53 -17.97
N ASP A 150 1.28 -7.26 -19.08
CA ASP A 150 0.99 -5.91 -19.58
C ASP A 150 -0.05 -5.20 -18.68
N ASN A 151 0.33 -4.01 -18.19
CA ASN A 151 -0.47 -3.11 -17.37
C ASN A 151 -1.89 -2.85 -17.89
N ARG A 152 -2.08 -2.84 -19.21
CA ARG A 152 -3.38 -2.53 -19.85
C ARG A 152 -4.30 -3.74 -19.99
N GLN A 153 -3.77 -4.95 -19.81
CA GLN A 153 -4.52 -6.17 -19.97
C GLN A 153 -5.17 -6.63 -18.66
N PHE A 154 -6.28 -7.36 -18.79
CA PHE A 154 -6.99 -7.98 -17.68
C PHE A 154 -6.30 -9.26 -17.22
N LEU A 155 -6.38 -9.61 -15.93
CA LEU A 155 -5.85 -10.88 -15.41
C LEU A 155 -6.43 -12.11 -16.10
N ALA A 156 -7.71 -12.04 -16.51
CA ALA A 156 -8.42 -13.08 -17.26
C ALA A 156 -7.71 -13.46 -18.56
N THR A 157 -6.99 -12.52 -19.18
CA THR A 157 -6.24 -12.72 -20.42
C THR A 157 -5.13 -13.75 -20.23
N TYR A 158 -4.55 -13.80 -19.02
CA TYR A 158 -3.42 -14.66 -18.67
C TYR A 158 -3.84 -15.98 -18.02
N LYS A 159 -5.16 -16.27 -17.96
CA LYS A 159 -5.71 -17.49 -17.33
C LYS A 159 -5.22 -17.69 -15.90
N ILE A 160 -5.09 -16.61 -15.15
CA ILE A 160 -4.67 -16.66 -13.75
C ILE A 160 -5.80 -17.31 -12.93
N GLU A 161 -5.50 -18.42 -12.27
CA GLU A 161 -6.46 -19.16 -11.46
C GLU A 161 -6.43 -18.74 -9.98
N ASP A 162 -7.39 -19.23 -9.21
CA ASP A 162 -7.38 -19.09 -7.76
C ASP A 162 -6.16 -19.79 -7.15
N GLY A 163 -5.51 -19.13 -6.20
CA GLY A 163 -4.24 -19.57 -5.61
C GLY A 163 -2.99 -19.30 -6.44
N ALA A 164 -3.13 -18.75 -7.66
CA ALA A 164 -2.00 -18.53 -8.58
C ALA A 164 -0.87 -17.69 -7.97
N THR A 165 0.38 -18.05 -8.26
CA THR A 165 1.56 -17.30 -7.84
C THR A 165 2.12 -16.45 -8.98
N LEU A 166 2.07 -15.14 -8.83
CA LEU A 166 2.72 -14.15 -9.69
C LEU A 166 4.10 -13.81 -9.11
N TYR A 167 5.07 -13.59 -9.97
CA TYR A 167 6.40 -13.15 -9.59
C TYR A 167 6.53 -11.65 -9.86
N ALA A 168 6.78 -10.88 -8.81
CA ALA A 168 7.02 -9.47 -8.92
C ALA A 168 8.52 -9.19 -8.92
N PHE A 169 8.95 -8.33 -9.84
CA PHE A 169 10.34 -7.88 -9.97
C PHE A 169 10.34 -6.41 -10.37
N TYR A 170 11.33 -5.69 -9.87
CA TYR A 170 11.47 -4.30 -10.23
C TYR A 170 12.22 -4.15 -11.56
N ARG A 171 11.81 -3.16 -12.37
CA ARG A 171 12.44 -2.88 -13.66
C ARG A 171 13.93 -2.57 -13.50
N VAL A 172 14.74 -3.14 -14.39
CA VAL A 172 16.16 -2.77 -14.53
C VAL A 172 16.21 -1.34 -15.07
N GLY A 173 16.58 -0.40 -14.21
CA GLY A 173 16.53 1.05 -14.48
C GLY A 173 15.99 1.87 -13.31
N ASP A 174 15.44 1.19 -12.29
CA ASP A 174 14.76 1.82 -11.16
C ASP A 174 15.69 2.39 -10.08
N ALA A 175 16.64 3.19 -10.54
CA ALA A 175 17.53 3.92 -9.66
C ALA A 175 16.84 5.19 -9.18
N MET A 176 16.52 5.24 -7.89
CA MET A 176 16.15 6.48 -7.22
C MET A 176 17.38 7.16 -6.64
N GLN A 177 17.30 8.46 -6.43
CA GLN A 177 18.32 9.20 -5.69
C GLN A 177 17.80 9.50 -4.30
N ILE A 178 18.60 9.26 -3.28
CA ILE A 178 18.37 9.73 -1.92
C ILE A 178 19.57 10.56 -1.49
N ASN A 179 19.36 11.44 -0.53
CA ASN A 179 20.40 12.25 0.07
C ASN A 179 20.73 11.67 1.43
N VAL A 180 21.98 11.73 1.83
CA VAL A 180 22.42 11.38 3.18
C VAL A 180 23.13 12.58 3.76
N SER A 181 22.59 13.15 4.82
CA SER A 181 23.22 14.21 5.59
C SER A 181 24.29 13.59 6.49
N LEU A 182 25.49 14.16 6.49
CA LEU A 182 26.59 13.82 7.38
C LEU A 182 26.88 15.04 8.27
N GLU A 183 27.64 14.81 9.35
CA GLU A 183 28.16 15.87 10.22
C GLU A 183 27.05 16.80 10.72
N GLN A 184 25.92 16.22 11.16
CA GLN A 184 24.77 16.95 11.71
C GLN A 184 24.17 17.97 10.70
N GLY A 185 24.24 17.67 9.40
CA GLY A 185 23.64 18.49 8.34
C GLY A 185 24.63 19.43 7.64
N ASN A 186 25.90 19.46 8.02
CA ASN A 186 26.92 20.29 7.36
C ASN A 186 27.28 19.81 5.95
N ARG A 187 27.18 18.50 5.71
CA ARG A 187 27.52 17.88 4.42
C ARG A 187 26.39 16.96 3.98
N THR A 188 26.18 16.86 2.67
CA THR A 188 25.18 15.94 2.10
C THR A 188 25.78 15.19 0.92
N ILE A 189 25.58 13.89 0.87
CA ILE A 189 25.96 13.03 -0.26
C ILE A 189 24.72 12.53 -0.97
N ASN A 190 24.81 12.36 -2.28
CA ASN A 190 23.72 11.84 -3.10
C ASN A 190 24.00 10.38 -3.43
N LEU A 191 23.11 9.49 -3.01
CA LEU A 191 23.21 8.06 -3.28
C LEU A 191 22.23 7.67 -4.38
N LYS A 192 22.75 7.00 -5.41
CA LYS A 192 21.92 6.35 -6.42
C LYS A 192 21.59 4.93 -5.95
N VAL A 193 20.39 4.75 -5.43
CA VAL A 193 19.91 3.53 -4.77
C VAL A 193 18.69 2.97 -5.49
N LYS A 194 18.20 1.82 -5.05
CA LYS A 194 16.96 1.23 -5.55
C LYS A 194 15.96 1.17 -4.40
N SER A 195 14.67 1.32 -4.67
CA SER A 195 13.62 1.37 -3.63
C SER A 195 13.58 0.11 -2.77
N TRP A 196 14.00 -1.04 -3.30
CA TRP A 196 14.08 -2.32 -2.57
C TRP A 196 15.44 -2.60 -1.91
N TYR A 197 16.36 -1.64 -1.87
CA TYR A 197 17.58 -1.81 -1.08
C TYR A 197 17.24 -1.80 0.41
N SER A 198 17.80 -2.77 1.14
CA SER A 198 17.80 -2.74 2.59
C SER A 198 18.64 -1.56 3.11
N ILE A 199 18.37 -1.14 4.33
CA ILE A 199 19.20 -0.15 5.02
C ILE A 199 20.64 -0.65 5.14
N GLU A 200 20.86 -1.95 5.36
CA GLU A 200 22.20 -2.54 5.31
C GLU A 200 22.90 -2.33 3.95
N ASN A 201 22.19 -2.51 2.83
CA ASN A 201 22.75 -2.23 1.50
C ASN A 201 23.10 -0.75 1.33
N VAL A 202 22.27 0.16 1.86
CA VAL A 202 22.56 1.60 1.84
C VAL A 202 23.80 1.90 2.67
N LYS A 203 23.95 1.28 3.85
CA LYS A 203 25.13 1.44 4.70
C LYS A 203 26.41 0.94 4.02
N ASN A 204 26.34 -0.20 3.32
CA ASN A 204 27.46 -0.72 2.53
C ASN A 204 27.87 0.26 1.42
N ILE A 205 26.90 0.92 0.77
CA ILE A 205 27.18 1.95 -0.26
C ILE A 205 27.86 3.15 0.38
N ILE A 206 27.37 3.63 1.52
CA ILE A 206 27.99 4.73 2.27
C ILE A 206 29.42 4.35 2.68
N GLU A 207 29.65 3.13 3.17
CA GLU A 207 30.99 2.64 3.54
C GLU A 207 31.94 2.65 2.34
N SER A 208 31.46 2.22 1.17
CA SER A 208 32.27 2.23 -0.05
C SER A 208 32.61 3.63 -0.57
N MET A 209 31.78 4.64 -0.28
CA MET A 209 31.96 6.01 -0.75
C MET A 209 32.73 6.89 0.24
N GLU A 210 32.43 6.75 1.54
CA GLU A 210 32.94 7.62 2.60
C GLU A 210 33.92 6.92 3.55
N GLY A 211 34.08 5.59 3.44
CA GLY A 211 34.99 4.82 4.29
C GLY A 211 34.51 4.62 5.74
N ILE A 212 33.26 4.97 6.03
CA ILE A 212 32.66 4.83 7.37
C ILE A 212 32.19 3.39 7.55
N PRO A 213 32.69 2.62 8.53
CA PRO A 213 32.27 1.22 8.72
C PRO A 213 30.77 1.10 8.98
N THR A 214 30.08 0.17 8.31
CA THR A 214 28.63 -0.09 8.46
C THR A 214 28.14 -0.21 9.91
N LYS A 215 28.97 -0.76 10.81
CA LYS A 215 28.65 -0.87 12.25
C LYS A 215 28.48 0.48 12.94
N LYS A 216 29.32 1.45 12.58
CA LYS A 216 29.25 2.82 13.09
C LYS A 216 28.10 3.61 12.47
N GLN A 217 27.50 3.15 11.38
CA GLN A 217 26.48 3.92 10.69
C GLN A 217 25.10 3.71 11.33
N LYS A 218 24.51 4.78 11.88
CA LYS A 218 23.10 4.83 12.29
C LYS A 218 22.37 5.78 11.34
N LEU A 219 21.36 5.27 10.64
CA LEU A 219 20.56 6.06 9.68
C LEU A 219 19.21 6.41 10.29
N TYR A 220 18.79 7.66 10.13
CA TYR A 220 17.53 8.19 10.63
C TYR A 220 16.73 8.82 9.50
N LEU A 221 15.41 8.70 9.59
CA LEU A 221 14.46 9.45 8.77
C LEU A 221 13.53 10.22 9.71
N THR A 222 13.56 11.56 9.65
CA THR A 222 12.71 12.41 10.49
C THR A 222 12.83 12.09 12.00
N GLY A 223 14.05 11.75 12.46
CA GLY A 223 14.34 11.36 13.84
C GLY A 223 14.02 9.91 14.20
N VAL A 224 13.47 9.11 13.30
CA VAL A 224 13.22 7.67 13.51
C VAL A 224 14.40 6.88 12.99
N LYS A 225 15.00 6.06 13.85
CA LYS A 225 16.10 5.15 13.48
C LYS A 225 15.61 4.08 12.51
N LEU A 226 16.39 3.84 11.46
CA LEU A 226 16.12 2.83 10.46
C LEU A 226 16.88 1.54 10.76
N GLU A 227 16.16 0.43 10.85
CA GLU A 227 16.71 -0.90 11.10
C GLU A 227 17.29 -1.55 9.83
N ASN A 228 18.31 -2.38 9.98
CA ASN A 228 19.12 -2.90 8.87
C ASN A 228 18.33 -3.73 7.85
N ASP A 229 17.33 -4.46 8.32
CA ASP A 229 16.48 -5.39 7.57
C ASP A 229 15.36 -4.68 6.79
N MET A 230 15.01 -3.45 7.17
CA MET A 230 14.01 -2.64 6.47
C MET A 230 14.51 -2.27 5.07
N THR A 231 13.61 -2.29 4.08
CA THR A 231 13.90 -1.71 2.77
C THR A 231 13.57 -0.22 2.73
N LEU A 232 14.21 0.53 1.82
CA LEU A 232 13.87 1.94 1.60
C LEU A 232 12.37 2.13 1.30
N ALA A 233 11.77 1.20 0.57
CA ALA A 233 10.34 1.21 0.28
C ALA A 233 9.48 0.91 1.52
N ASP A 234 9.86 -0.05 2.36
CA ASP A 234 9.16 -0.34 3.63
C ASP A 234 9.23 0.86 4.58
N SER A 235 10.37 1.58 4.57
CA SER A 235 10.56 2.83 5.30
C SER A 235 9.88 4.05 4.64
N LYS A 236 9.15 3.85 3.54
CA LYS A 236 8.46 4.90 2.77
C LYS A 236 9.38 6.03 2.31
N ILE A 237 10.65 5.70 2.05
CA ILE A 237 11.65 6.64 1.57
C ILE A 237 11.42 6.89 0.08
N LEU A 238 11.25 8.15 -0.27
CA LEU A 238 10.93 8.58 -1.64
C LEU A 238 12.15 9.19 -2.34
N GLN A 239 12.03 9.36 -3.66
CA GLN A 239 13.00 10.08 -4.48
C GLN A 239 13.34 11.44 -3.86
N GLY A 240 14.63 11.70 -3.67
CA GLY A 240 15.19 12.95 -3.19
C GLY A 240 15.06 13.19 -1.69
N GLN A 241 14.54 12.22 -0.90
CA GLN A 241 14.51 12.35 0.55
C GLN A 241 15.92 12.34 1.14
N THR A 242 16.08 13.05 2.25
CA THR A 242 17.31 13.11 3.03
C THR A 242 17.20 12.21 4.25
N LEU A 243 18.19 11.32 4.40
CA LEU A 243 18.42 10.53 5.60
C LEU A 243 19.52 11.19 6.41
N ASP A 244 19.42 11.14 7.73
CA ASP A 244 20.47 11.62 8.61
C ASP A 244 21.37 10.44 8.97
N LEU A 245 22.64 10.52 8.57
CA LEU A 245 23.67 9.57 8.98
C LEU A 245 24.38 10.12 10.21
N ILE A 246 24.25 9.38 11.30
CA ILE A 246 25.01 9.63 12.50
C ILE A 246 26.01 8.50 12.68
N CYS A 247 27.26 8.87 12.88
CA CYS A 247 28.34 7.93 13.12
C CYS A 247 28.42 7.66 14.62
N GLY A 248 28.40 6.39 15.00
CA GLY A 248 28.74 5.94 16.33
C GLY A 248 30.15 6.43 16.68
N MET A 249 30.25 7.12 17.81
CA MET A 249 31.51 7.51 18.43
C MET A 249 31.85 6.51 19.53
N HIS A 250 33.13 6.31 19.79
CA HIS A 250 33.54 5.56 20.97
C HIS A 250 33.72 6.51 22.14
N ILE A 251 33.21 6.11 23.29
CA ILE A 251 33.51 6.75 24.57
C ILE A 251 34.11 5.73 25.53
N PHE A 252 34.85 6.24 26.51
CA PHE A 252 35.46 5.44 27.55
C PHE A 252 34.74 5.68 28.88
N VAL A 253 34.22 4.62 29.49
CA VAL A 253 33.67 4.68 30.85
C VAL A 253 34.68 4.07 31.81
N LYS A 254 35.27 4.91 32.65
CA LYS A 254 36.25 4.53 33.68
C LYS A 254 35.56 4.36 35.03
N MET A 255 35.70 3.18 35.61
CA MET A 255 35.22 2.89 36.97
C MET A 255 36.23 3.35 38.03
N LEU A 256 35.75 3.51 39.27
CA LEU A 256 36.60 3.75 40.45
C LEU A 256 37.65 2.66 40.66
N THR A 257 37.38 1.42 40.23
CA THR A 257 38.33 0.29 40.29
C THR A 257 39.50 0.44 39.31
N GLY A 258 39.46 1.43 38.42
CA GLY A 258 40.43 1.63 37.35
C GLY A 258 40.13 0.87 36.05
N LYS A 259 39.10 0.01 36.05
CA LYS A 259 38.62 -0.69 34.84
C LYS A 259 38.03 0.32 33.85
N ILE A 260 38.35 0.15 32.57
CA ILE A 260 37.88 1.01 31.48
C ILE A 260 37.05 0.18 30.52
N TYR A 261 35.89 0.72 30.18
CA TYR A 261 34.97 0.18 29.19
C TYR A 261 34.94 1.06 27.95
N THR A 262 35.01 0.45 26.78
CA THR A 262 34.75 1.13 25.51
C THR A 262 33.31 0.89 25.12
N LEU A 263 32.54 1.97 24.98
CA LEU A 263 31.15 1.95 24.52
C LEU A 263 31.07 2.61 23.15
N GLU A 264 30.27 2.03 22.26
CA GLU A 264 29.91 2.63 20.98
C GLU A 264 28.56 3.33 21.15
N VAL A 265 28.58 4.66 21.10
CA VAL A 265 27.43 5.52 21.41
C VAL A 265 27.20 6.54 20.29
N ASP A 266 26.04 7.17 20.28
CA ASP A 266 25.68 8.30 19.44
C ASP A 266 25.57 9.57 20.31
N SER A 267 25.89 10.73 19.73
CA SER A 267 25.51 12.04 20.28
C SER A 267 24.03 12.16 20.71
N TYR A 268 23.12 11.44 20.05
CA TYR A 268 21.69 11.37 20.39
C TYR A 268 21.32 10.24 21.35
N ASP A 269 22.27 9.37 21.74
CA ASP A 269 22.00 8.43 22.82
C ASP A 269 21.82 9.24 24.12
N SER A 270 20.85 8.83 24.93
CA SER A 270 20.60 9.43 26.23
C SER A 270 21.59 8.93 27.27
N VAL A 271 21.70 9.66 28.38
CA VAL A 271 22.47 9.20 29.55
C VAL A 271 21.92 7.87 30.09
N ASP A 272 20.63 7.61 29.93
CA ASP A 272 20.01 6.34 30.35
C ASP A 272 20.46 5.19 29.44
N ASP A 273 20.54 5.40 28.12
CA ASP A 273 21.06 4.39 27.19
C ASP A 273 22.50 3.99 27.55
N VAL A 274 23.35 4.96 27.92
CA VAL A 274 24.73 4.67 28.36
C VAL A 274 24.76 3.87 29.67
N LYS A 275 23.84 4.16 30.60
CA LYS A 275 23.71 3.39 31.85
C LYS A 275 23.24 1.97 31.59
N GLU A 276 22.28 1.77 30.69
CA GLU A 276 21.83 0.44 30.27
C GLU A 276 22.99 -0.36 29.65
N MET A 277 23.77 0.24 28.74
CA MET A 277 24.96 -0.40 28.17
C MET A 277 25.99 -0.80 29.25
N MET A 278 26.12 -0.01 30.31
CA MET A 278 26.98 -0.32 31.44
C MET A 278 26.39 -1.40 32.36
N GLU A 279 25.08 -1.44 32.52
CA GLU A 279 24.37 -2.51 33.24
C GLU A 279 24.57 -3.85 32.54
N GLU A 280 24.43 -3.89 31.21
CA GLU A 280 24.68 -5.11 30.42
C GLU A 280 26.13 -5.61 30.54
N LYS A 281 27.11 -4.70 30.70
CA LYS A 281 28.54 -5.05 30.73
C LYS A 281 29.07 -5.40 32.12
N GLU A 282 28.65 -4.68 33.16
CA GLU A 282 29.17 -4.85 34.54
C GLU A 282 28.11 -5.41 35.50
N GLY A 283 26.83 -5.42 35.14
CA GLY A 283 25.73 -5.92 35.98
C GLY A 283 25.29 -4.96 37.08
N ILE A 284 25.65 -3.68 36.99
CA ILE A 284 25.28 -2.65 37.97
C ILE A 284 23.92 -2.06 37.55
N PRO A 285 22.87 -2.12 38.38
CA PRO A 285 21.58 -1.51 38.06
C PRO A 285 21.70 -0.02 37.70
N THR A 286 21.04 0.44 36.64
CA THR A 286 21.07 1.85 36.18
C THR A 286 20.85 2.89 37.28
N GLU A 287 19.98 2.60 38.26
CA GLU A 287 19.70 3.47 39.42
C GLU A 287 20.89 3.65 40.37
N GLN A 288 21.78 2.65 40.41
CA GLN A 288 23.01 2.68 41.21
C GLN A 288 24.17 3.35 40.46
N GLN A 289 23.98 3.71 39.19
CA GLN A 289 25.02 4.30 38.35
C GLN A 289 24.98 5.83 38.38
N ARG A 290 26.12 6.45 38.71
CA ARG A 290 26.36 7.88 38.54
C ARG A 290 27.47 8.11 37.53
N LEU A 291 27.11 8.66 36.37
CA LEU A 291 28.06 9.06 35.34
C LEU A 291 28.51 10.52 35.55
N ILE A 292 29.81 10.76 35.42
CA ILE A 292 30.45 12.05 35.60
C ILE A 292 31.29 12.36 34.35
N TYR A 293 31.09 13.54 33.76
CA TYR A 293 31.86 14.03 32.63
C TYR A 293 32.33 15.46 32.89
N ARG A 294 33.61 15.75 32.60
CA ARG A 294 34.25 17.07 32.84
C ARG A 294 33.98 17.64 34.25
N GLY A 295 33.99 16.77 35.27
CA GLY A 295 33.76 17.15 36.66
C GLY A 295 32.30 17.45 37.05
N ARG A 296 31.34 17.23 36.14
CA ARG A 296 29.90 17.39 36.41
C ARG A 296 29.18 16.06 36.26
N GLN A 297 28.22 15.81 37.14
CA GLN A 297 27.30 14.69 36.95
C GLN A 297 26.43 14.99 35.72
N ILE A 298 26.31 13.99 34.83
CA ILE A 298 25.35 14.04 33.72
C ILE A 298 24.04 13.42 34.16
N GLU A 299 22.92 14.03 33.75
CA GLU A 299 21.57 13.72 34.25
C GLU A 299 20.87 12.74 33.31
N SER A 300 20.09 11.82 33.90
CA SER A 300 19.16 10.95 33.17
C SER A 300 18.17 11.76 32.32
N GLY A 301 17.73 11.21 31.20
CA GLY A 301 16.82 11.84 30.24
C GLY A 301 17.41 12.93 29.34
N ARG A 302 18.71 13.24 29.47
CA ARG A 302 19.44 14.17 28.59
C ARG A 302 20.27 13.42 27.55
N PHE A 303 20.54 14.05 26.40
CA PHE A 303 21.36 13.45 25.34
C PHE A 303 22.85 13.71 25.58
N LEU A 304 23.71 12.83 25.05
CA LEU A 304 25.16 13.03 25.11
C LEU A 304 25.62 14.33 24.44
N ALA A 305 24.92 14.75 23.38
CA ALA A 305 25.14 16.02 22.69
C ALA A 305 24.95 17.24 23.61
N ASP A 306 24.00 17.20 24.55
CA ASP A 306 23.74 18.31 25.48
C ASP A 306 24.96 18.60 26.37
N TYR A 307 25.79 17.58 26.62
CA TYR A 307 27.00 17.66 27.41
C TYR A 307 28.28 17.82 26.58
N GLN A 308 28.18 17.89 25.25
CA GLN A 308 29.32 17.92 24.33
C GLN A 308 30.28 16.75 24.59
N VAL A 309 29.71 15.55 24.74
CA VAL A 309 30.49 14.31 24.73
C VAL A 309 30.87 14.04 23.28
N GLU A 310 32.16 13.86 23.05
CA GLU A 310 32.76 13.64 21.72
C GLU A 310 33.45 12.27 21.66
N GLU A 311 33.92 11.88 20.47
CA GLU A 311 34.74 10.68 20.31
C GLU A 311 35.96 10.71 21.25
N ASP A 312 36.29 9.54 21.80
CA ASP A 312 37.34 9.32 22.79
C ASP A 312 37.15 10.02 24.15
N SER A 313 35.97 10.58 24.41
CA SER A 313 35.65 11.18 25.71
C SER A 313 35.68 10.16 26.84
N VAL A 314 36.22 10.56 27.99
CA VAL A 314 36.28 9.72 29.20
C VAL A 314 35.23 10.16 30.22
N LEU A 315 34.24 9.30 30.44
CA LEU A 315 33.26 9.39 31.51
C LEU A 315 33.75 8.59 32.72
N HIS A 316 33.40 9.04 33.91
CA HIS A 316 33.68 8.31 35.16
C HIS A 316 32.37 7.73 35.71
N LEU A 317 32.37 6.42 35.96
CA LEU A 317 31.26 5.73 36.61
C LEU A 317 31.56 5.56 38.11
N VAL A 318 30.66 6.09 38.93
CA VAL A 318 30.67 5.97 40.38
C VAL A 318 29.38 5.27 40.82
N LEU A 319 29.48 4.43 41.85
CA LEU A 319 28.33 3.76 42.44
C LEU A 319 27.63 4.69 43.44
N CYS A 320 26.33 4.86 43.29
CA CYS A 320 25.47 5.38 44.33
C CYS A 320 25.24 4.26 45.35
N LEU A 321 25.61 4.50 46.61
CA LEU A 321 25.21 3.63 47.71
C LEU A 321 23.77 3.99 48.09
N CYS A 322 22.81 3.24 47.54
CA CYS A 322 21.45 3.23 48.09
C CYS A 322 21.48 2.38 49.37
N GLY A 323 21.14 2.97 50.51
CA GLY A 323 20.85 2.21 51.73
C GLY A 323 19.57 1.39 51.50
N CYS A 324 19.66 0.09 51.74
CA CYS A 324 18.52 -0.83 51.72
C CYS A 324 17.42 -0.43 52.69
#